data_AF-A0A9E1SYX4-F1
#
_entry.id   AF-A0A9E1SYX4-F1
#
_cell.length_a   1.000
_cell.length_b   1.000
_cell.length_c   1.000
_cell.angle_alpha   90.00
_cell.angle_beta   90.00
_cell.angle_gamma   90.00
#
_symmetry.space_group_name_H-M   'P 1'
#
loop_
_entity.id
_entity.type
_entity.pdbx_description
1 polymer ?
#
loop_
_entity_poly.entity_id
_entity_poly.type
_entity_poly.pdbx_seq_one_letter_code
_entity_poly.pdbx_strand_id
1 'polypeptide(L)'
;ETDRNRLVDALTKQDNPLEEILDKNPTDLTEIEVRHVMNARKDAKTDTERVKLFGIEKAFYDDKYGIAESKHDLTGKMMSPVPNRPINRNPVPARGKDGRPTVESLGALAKAVVLPLGGEAAPDVVKALQGGLNILNRARSDKLMAAKSGSVSPLFSELRNDGIAGPKTRTAFKAAARALGPAKIKEGVALGRLKRFADAPKPGGLRLTAEASFGDLFRKPSKAPGPKMTHEGLGLQATINDIGRDAFGNKFQPIKEDGDIGAKSEAAFDQVLPATGPEKITSKLGENLGFFDSDLFS
;
A
#
# COMPACT_ATOMS: atom_id res chain seq x y z
N GLU A 1 28.40 -1.70 2.07
CA GLU A 1 27.30 -2.46 2.69
C GLU A 1 26.20 -1.49 3.05
N THR A 2 25.19 -1.44 2.21
CA THR A 2 24.68 -0.20 1.60
C THR A 2 23.41 0.33 2.28
N ASP A 3 23.16 1.64 2.18
CA ASP A 3 21.94 2.32 2.69
C ASP A 3 20.64 1.60 2.32
N ARG A 4 20.65 0.84 1.23
CA ARG A 4 19.61 -0.09 0.82
C ARG A 4 19.24 -1.12 1.90
N ASN A 5 20.21 -1.81 2.49
CA ASN A 5 19.93 -2.83 3.51
C ASN A 5 19.36 -2.16 4.77
N ARG A 6 19.92 -1.03 5.18
CA ARG A 6 19.38 -0.23 6.30
C ARG A 6 17.94 0.21 6.07
N LEU A 7 17.60 0.60 4.84
CA LEU A 7 16.23 0.99 4.51
C LEU A 7 15.27 -0.21 4.49
N VAL A 8 15.71 -1.38 4.00
CA VAL A 8 14.93 -2.61 4.10
C VAL A 8 14.66 -2.93 5.57
N ASP A 9 15.70 -2.96 6.39
CA ASP A 9 15.60 -3.26 7.82
C ASP A 9 14.69 -2.24 8.53
N ALA A 10 14.80 -0.96 8.17
CA ALA A 10 13.90 0.07 8.65
C ALA A 10 12.46 -0.26 8.27
N LEU A 11 12.13 -0.49 7.00
CA LEU A 11 10.76 -0.76 6.56
C LEU A 11 10.16 -2.05 7.15
N THR A 12 10.99 -3.07 7.40
CA THR A 12 10.54 -4.36 7.96
C THR A 12 10.58 -4.41 9.48
N LYS A 13 11.10 -3.38 10.15
CA LYS A 13 11.19 -3.34 11.60
C LYS A 13 9.81 -3.55 12.24
N GLN A 14 9.75 -4.46 13.21
CA GLN A 14 8.61 -4.59 14.11
C GLN A 14 8.83 -3.67 15.30
N ASP A 15 7.94 -2.71 15.49
CA ASP A 15 8.02 -1.76 16.61
C ASP A 15 7.26 -2.25 17.84
N ASN A 16 6.26 -3.10 17.65
CA ASN A 16 5.44 -3.65 18.72
C ASN A 16 5.12 -5.12 18.42
N PRO A 17 5.39 -6.06 19.36
CA PRO A 17 5.05 -7.47 19.20
C PRO A 17 3.55 -7.71 18.97
N LEU A 18 2.69 -6.79 19.42
CA LEU A 18 1.25 -6.85 19.16
C LEU A 18 0.92 -6.71 17.67
N GLU A 19 1.72 -5.98 16.87
CA GLU A 19 1.44 -5.82 15.43
C GLU A 19 1.33 -7.19 14.77
N GLU A 20 2.33 -8.05 14.92
CA GLU A 20 2.31 -9.38 14.31
C GLU A 20 1.14 -10.23 14.82
N ILE A 21 0.81 -10.15 16.11
CA ILE A 21 -0.32 -10.90 16.68
C ILE A 21 -1.63 -10.48 16.00
N LEU A 22 -1.84 -9.18 15.81
CA LEU A 22 -3.03 -8.64 15.14
C LEU A 22 -3.12 -9.00 13.66
N ASP A 23 -2.03 -9.53 13.10
CA ASP A 23 -1.93 -9.93 11.70
C ASP A 23 -2.10 -11.43 11.47
N LYS A 24 -2.20 -12.21 12.55
CA LYS A 24 -2.47 -13.64 12.49
C LYS A 24 -3.95 -13.89 12.29
N ASN A 25 -4.28 -15.03 11.69
CA ASN A 25 -5.64 -15.54 11.77
C ASN A 25 -5.95 -15.82 13.26
N PRO A 26 -7.11 -15.39 13.80
CA PRO A 26 -7.49 -15.73 15.16
C PRO A 26 -7.37 -17.22 15.48
N THR A 27 -7.60 -18.12 14.51
CA THR A 27 -7.48 -19.57 14.71
C THR A 27 -6.04 -20.04 14.98
N ASP A 28 -5.05 -19.24 14.58
CA ASP A 28 -3.63 -19.56 14.67
C ASP A 28 -2.96 -19.01 15.94
N LEU A 29 -3.68 -18.20 16.71
CA LEU A 29 -3.16 -17.60 17.93
C LEU A 29 -2.91 -18.64 19.02
N THR A 30 -1.91 -18.36 19.85
CA THR A 30 -1.70 -19.02 21.14
C THR A 30 -2.51 -18.32 22.24
N GLU A 31 -2.73 -18.99 23.38
CA GLU A 31 -3.37 -18.35 24.55
C GLU A 31 -2.61 -17.12 25.06
N ILE A 32 -1.28 -17.14 24.98
CA ILE A 32 -0.43 -16.01 25.40
C ILE A 32 -0.68 -14.81 24.50
N GLU A 33 -0.77 -15.02 23.18
CA GLU A 33 -1.01 -13.97 22.21
C GLU A 33 -2.42 -13.37 22.34
N VAL A 34 -3.43 -14.21 22.55
CA VAL A 34 -4.80 -13.74 22.84
C VAL A 34 -4.81 -12.90 24.12
N ARG A 35 -4.05 -13.27 25.15
CA ARG A 35 -3.91 -12.46 26.37
C ARG A 35 -3.28 -11.09 26.09
N HIS A 36 -2.32 -11.00 25.17
CA HIS A 36 -1.79 -9.71 24.72
C HIS A 36 -2.86 -8.85 24.02
N VAL A 37 -3.70 -9.45 23.16
CA VAL A 37 -4.85 -8.75 22.55
C VAL A 37 -5.84 -8.28 23.61
N MET A 38 -6.16 -9.11 24.60
CA MET A 38 -7.04 -8.75 25.72
C MET A 38 -6.50 -7.58 26.54
N ASN A 39 -5.18 -7.56 26.80
CA ASN A 39 -4.55 -6.44 27.51
C ASN A 39 -4.59 -5.16 26.65
N ALA A 40 -4.26 -5.26 25.36
CA ALA A 40 -4.36 -4.12 24.45
C ALA A 40 -5.79 -3.58 24.35
N ARG A 41 -6.81 -4.45 24.40
CA ARG A 41 -8.22 -4.04 24.41
C ARG A 41 -8.59 -3.24 25.66
N LYS A 42 -8.05 -3.60 26.82
CA LYS A 42 -8.24 -2.84 28.07
C LYS A 42 -7.65 -1.44 27.97
N ASP A 43 -6.50 -1.33 27.30
CA ASP A 43 -5.78 -0.06 27.12
C ASP A 43 -6.27 0.76 25.91
N ALA A 44 -7.22 0.23 25.13
CA ALA A 44 -7.75 0.86 23.93
C ALA A 44 -8.43 2.20 24.24
N LYS A 45 -7.99 3.25 23.55
CA LYS A 45 -8.44 4.64 23.78
C LYS A 45 -9.75 4.97 23.07
N THR A 46 -10.15 4.15 22.09
CA THR A 46 -11.34 4.37 21.28
C THR A 46 -12.24 3.14 21.29
N ASP A 47 -13.55 3.34 21.17
CA ASP A 47 -14.50 2.24 21.10
C ASP A 47 -14.31 1.40 19.83
N THR A 48 -13.97 2.05 18.71
CA THR A 48 -13.66 1.36 17.45
C THR A 48 -12.49 0.38 17.60
N GLU A 49 -11.41 0.80 18.27
CA GLU A 49 -10.27 -0.07 18.55
C GLU A 49 -10.66 -1.19 19.51
N ARG A 50 -11.43 -0.88 20.55
CA ARG A 50 -11.90 -1.87 21.53
C ARG A 50 -12.76 -2.96 20.87
N VAL A 51 -13.68 -2.57 19.99
CA VAL A 51 -14.55 -3.49 19.24
C VAL A 51 -13.73 -4.36 18.28
N LYS A 52 -12.74 -3.77 17.58
CA LYS A 52 -11.85 -4.53 16.69
C LYS A 52 -11.07 -5.61 17.44
N LEU A 53 -10.45 -5.25 18.57
CA LEU A 53 -9.67 -6.19 19.38
C LEU A 53 -10.57 -7.27 20.00
N PHE A 54 -11.78 -6.90 20.45
CA PHE A 54 -12.76 -7.86 20.94
C PHE A 54 -13.18 -8.87 19.88
N GLY A 55 -13.33 -8.44 18.62
CA GLY A 55 -13.65 -9.33 17.51
C GLY A 55 -12.60 -10.43 17.31
N ILE A 56 -11.31 -10.09 17.48
CA ILE A 56 -10.21 -11.06 17.40
C ILE A 56 -10.27 -12.07 18.55
N GLU A 57 -10.46 -11.58 19.78
CA GLU A 57 -10.63 -12.43 20.96
C GLU A 57 -11.80 -13.39 20.79
N LYS A 58 -12.97 -12.86 20.39
CA LYS A 58 -14.18 -13.64 20.18
C LYS A 58 -13.96 -14.72 19.11
N ALA A 59 -13.37 -14.36 17.97
CA ALA A 59 -13.09 -15.31 16.90
C ALA A 59 -12.16 -16.46 17.35
N PHE A 60 -11.16 -16.17 18.18
CA PHE A 60 -10.32 -17.22 18.79
C PHE A 60 -11.14 -18.14 19.70
N TYR A 61 -11.89 -17.60 20.66
CA TYR A 61 -12.64 -18.43 21.60
C TYR A 61 -13.78 -19.20 20.93
N ASP A 62 -14.47 -18.61 19.96
CA ASP A 62 -15.50 -19.28 19.17
C ASP A 62 -14.92 -20.46 18.38
N ASP A 63 -13.72 -20.32 17.79
CA ASP A 63 -13.04 -21.41 17.08
C ASP A 63 -12.63 -22.54 18.04
N LYS A 64 -11.99 -22.18 19.16
CA LYS A 64 -11.40 -23.17 20.07
C LYS A 64 -12.41 -23.84 20.97
N TYR A 65 -13.44 -23.13 21.44
CA TYR A 65 -14.39 -23.63 22.46
C TYR A 65 -15.82 -23.71 21.94
N GLY A 66 -16.13 -23.15 20.77
CA GLY A 66 -17.47 -23.10 20.21
C GLY A 66 -18.36 -22.05 20.86
N ILE A 67 -19.61 -21.97 20.36
CA ILE A 67 -20.64 -21.03 20.83
C ILE A 67 -21.76 -21.74 21.63
N ALA A 68 -21.56 -23.02 21.96
CA ALA A 68 -22.54 -23.81 22.70
C ALA A 68 -22.63 -23.36 24.16
N GLU A 69 -23.80 -23.57 24.77
CA GLU A 69 -24.01 -23.24 26.18
C GLU A 69 -23.00 -23.96 27.10
N SER A 70 -22.56 -23.25 28.14
CA SER A 70 -21.65 -23.81 29.13
C SER A 70 -22.27 -25.03 29.82
N LYS A 71 -21.51 -26.11 29.89
CA LYS A 71 -21.92 -27.32 30.59
C LYS A 71 -21.85 -27.09 32.10
N HIS A 72 -22.81 -27.62 32.83
CA HIS A 72 -22.85 -27.59 34.29
C HIS A 72 -22.69 -29.02 34.83
N ASP A 73 -21.98 -29.15 35.94
CA ASP A 73 -21.86 -30.42 36.64
C ASP A 73 -23.15 -30.76 37.42
N LEU A 74 -23.17 -31.94 38.06
CA LEU A 74 -24.30 -32.41 38.87
C LEU A 74 -24.64 -31.48 40.05
N THR A 75 -23.73 -30.60 40.44
CA THR A 75 -23.92 -29.61 41.53
C THR A 75 -24.38 -28.25 41.01
N GLY A 76 -24.61 -28.12 39.70
CA GLY A 76 -24.98 -26.87 39.05
C GLY A 76 -23.80 -25.91 38.86
N LYS A 77 -22.55 -26.35 39.09
CA LYS A 77 -21.37 -25.51 38.85
C LYS A 77 -20.96 -25.58 37.38
N MET A 78 -20.60 -24.43 36.81
CA MET A 78 -20.11 -24.37 35.44
C MET A 78 -18.80 -25.15 35.32
N MET A 79 -18.77 -26.12 34.41
CA MET A 79 -17.58 -26.89 34.10
C MET A 79 -16.60 -26.02 33.32
N SER A 80 -15.30 -26.18 33.60
CA SER A 80 -14.27 -25.52 32.81
C SER A 80 -14.37 -25.94 31.34
N PRO A 81 -14.42 -25.00 30.40
CA PRO A 81 -14.54 -25.33 28.98
C PRO A 81 -13.25 -26.01 28.50
N VAL A 82 -13.42 -27.12 27.80
CA VAL A 82 -12.32 -27.84 27.15
C VAL A 82 -12.30 -27.41 25.67
N PRO A 83 -11.12 -27.11 25.09
CA PRO A 83 -11.06 -26.77 23.66
C PRO A 83 -11.58 -27.91 22.79
N ASN A 84 -12.53 -27.61 21.91
CA ASN A 84 -13.00 -28.50 20.83
C ASN A 84 -11.93 -28.67 19.74
N ARG A 85 -11.06 -27.67 19.58
CA ARG A 85 -9.93 -27.68 18.63
C ARG A 85 -8.61 -27.48 19.35
N PRO A 86 -7.51 -28.09 18.87
CA PRO A 86 -6.20 -27.87 19.46
C PRO A 86 -5.82 -26.39 19.39
N ILE A 87 -5.20 -25.91 20.47
CA ILE A 87 -4.63 -24.58 20.56
C ILE A 87 -3.13 -24.69 20.28
N ASN A 88 -2.61 -23.78 19.45
CA ASN A 88 -1.18 -23.72 19.18
C ASN A 88 -0.43 -23.42 20.48
N ARG A 89 0.56 -24.27 20.79
CA ARG A 89 1.43 -24.08 21.98
C ARG A 89 2.58 -23.11 21.70
N ASN A 90 3.04 -23.07 20.45
CA ASN A 90 4.13 -22.21 20.01
C ASN A 90 3.57 -21.16 19.04
N PRO A 91 4.04 -19.90 19.11
CA PRO A 91 3.69 -18.86 18.14
C PRO A 91 4.00 -19.31 16.71
N VAL A 92 3.04 -19.14 15.82
CA VAL A 92 3.24 -19.31 14.37
C VAL A 92 3.30 -17.93 13.70
N PRO A 93 4.14 -17.71 12.67
CA PRO A 93 4.21 -16.42 12.00
C PRO A 93 2.88 -16.02 11.38
N ALA A 94 2.57 -14.71 11.36
CA ALA A 94 1.47 -14.20 10.54
C ALA A 94 1.69 -14.58 9.07
N ARG A 95 0.63 -15.00 8.37
CA ARG A 95 0.69 -15.41 6.96
C ARG A 95 -0.14 -14.49 6.07
N GLY A 96 0.36 -14.20 4.87
CA GLY A 96 -0.37 -13.47 3.83
C GLY A 96 -1.43 -14.34 3.14
N LYS A 97 -2.20 -13.74 2.21
CA LYS A 97 -3.20 -14.45 1.39
C LYS A 97 -2.59 -15.60 0.56
N ASP A 98 -1.28 -15.54 0.30
CA ASP A 98 -0.50 -16.56 -0.41
C ASP A 98 0.03 -17.69 0.50
N GLY A 99 -0.33 -17.67 1.80
CA GLY A 99 0.11 -18.63 2.79
C GLY A 99 1.56 -18.47 3.24
N ARG A 100 2.31 -17.48 2.74
CA ARG A 100 3.71 -17.24 3.12
C ARG A 100 3.80 -16.37 4.37
N PRO A 101 4.87 -16.49 5.18
CA PRO A 101 5.10 -15.61 6.31
C PRO A 101 5.12 -14.14 5.87
N THR A 102 4.29 -13.32 6.51
CA THR A 102 4.14 -11.90 6.20
C THR A 102 5.47 -11.16 6.28
N VAL A 103 6.35 -11.54 7.21
CA VAL A 103 7.69 -10.96 7.37
C VAL A 103 8.57 -11.20 6.13
N GLU A 104 8.54 -12.40 5.56
CA GLU A 104 9.32 -12.73 4.36
C GLU A 104 8.79 -11.99 3.13
N SER A 105 7.46 -12.01 2.95
CA SER A 105 6.80 -11.29 1.85
C SER A 105 7.03 -9.78 1.95
N LEU A 106 7.01 -9.22 3.17
CA LEU A 106 7.31 -7.81 3.42
C LEU A 106 8.78 -7.48 3.15
N GLY A 107 9.72 -8.37 3.52
CA GLY A 107 11.14 -8.21 3.22
C GLY A 107 11.45 -8.26 1.73
N ALA A 108 10.83 -9.19 0.99
CA ALA A 108 10.95 -9.25 -0.46
C ALA A 108 10.36 -8.00 -1.13
N LEU A 109 9.21 -7.53 -0.64
CA LEU A 109 8.58 -6.30 -1.12
C LEU A 109 9.43 -5.06 -0.82
N ALA A 110 9.93 -4.92 0.41
CA ALA A 110 10.83 -3.84 0.79
C ALA A 110 12.06 -3.83 -0.12
N LYS A 111 12.69 -4.99 -0.33
CA LYS A 111 13.82 -5.16 -1.27
C LYS A 111 13.50 -4.73 -2.69
N ALA A 112 12.28 -4.98 -3.16
CA ALA A 112 11.83 -4.61 -4.49
C ALA A 112 11.53 -3.10 -4.61
N VAL A 113 10.96 -2.48 -3.57
CA VAL A 113 10.72 -1.04 -3.51
C VAL A 113 12.02 -0.25 -3.50
N VAL A 114 13.05 -0.76 -2.81
CA VAL A 114 14.38 -0.14 -2.74
C VAL A 114 15.31 -0.55 -3.90
N LEU A 115 14.92 -1.52 -4.74
CA LEU A 115 15.76 -1.99 -5.85
C LEU A 115 16.13 -0.87 -6.84
N PRO A 116 15.23 0.08 -7.17
CA PRO A 116 15.55 1.15 -8.12
C PRO A 116 16.41 2.28 -7.51
N LEU A 117 17.06 2.07 -6.36
CA LEU A 117 18.08 2.97 -5.78
C LEU A 117 19.34 3.16 -6.67
N GLY A 118 19.35 2.69 -7.93
CA GLY A 118 20.44 2.91 -8.88
C GLY A 118 20.53 4.36 -9.34
N GLY A 119 20.82 5.28 -8.41
CA GLY A 119 20.93 6.73 -8.63
C GLY A 119 20.12 7.59 -7.65
N GLU A 120 19.09 7.04 -6.99
CA GLU A 120 18.28 7.77 -6.01
C GLU A 120 18.84 7.65 -4.58
N ALA A 121 18.79 8.74 -3.81
CA ALA A 121 19.15 8.71 -2.39
C ALA A 121 18.06 8.00 -1.55
N ALA A 122 18.44 7.39 -0.42
CA ALA A 122 17.49 6.68 0.44
C ALA A 122 16.27 7.54 0.90
N PRO A 123 16.44 8.83 1.31
CA PRO A 123 15.30 9.67 1.68
C PRO A 123 14.34 9.91 0.51
N ASP A 124 14.85 9.94 -0.71
CA ASP A 124 14.07 10.18 -1.92
C ASP A 124 13.17 8.99 -2.26
N VAL A 125 13.70 7.77 -2.09
CA VAL A 125 12.90 6.54 -2.20
C VAL A 125 11.82 6.48 -1.12
N VAL A 126 12.12 6.90 0.11
CA VAL A 126 11.12 6.94 1.19
C VAL A 126 10.03 7.97 0.88
N LYS A 127 10.37 9.16 0.36
CA LYS A 127 9.37 10.15 -0.06
C LYS A 127 8.49 9.61 -1.19
N ALA A 128 9.06 8.89 -2.15
CA ALA A 128 8.29 8.26 -3.22
C ALA A 128 7.35 7.19 -2.66
N LEU A 129 7.82 6.37 -1.71
CA LEU A 129 6.97 5.41 -1.01
C LEU A 129 5.84 6.09 -0.23
N GLN A 130 6.14 7.13 0.56
CA GLN A 130 5.15 7.87 1.35
C GLN A 130 4.08 8.51 0.46
N GLY A 131 4.50 9.21 -0.60
CA GLY A 131 3.57 9.81 -1.57
C GLY A 131 2.74 8.77 -2.31
N GLY A 132 3.37 7.66 -2.71
CA GLY A 132 2.70 6.54 -3.37
C GLY A 132 1.65 5.86 -2.50
N LEU A 133 1.98 5.60 -1.23
CA LEU A 133 1.06 5.05 -0.25
C LEU A 133 -0.14 5.96 -0.05
N ASN A 134 0.08 7.27 0.09
CA ASN A 134 -1.00 8.25 0.20
C ASN A 134 -1.95 8.23 -1.01
N ILE A 135 -1.40 8.19 -2.24
CA ILE A 135 -2.20 8.10 -3.48
C ILE A 135 -3.07 6.84 -3.47
N LEU A 136 -2.49 5.67 -3.16
CA LEU A 136 -3.24 4.40 -3.09
C LEU A 136 -4.34 4.43 -2.01
N ASN A 137 -4.04 5.01 -0.85
CA ASN A 137 -4.96 5.09 0.28
C ASN A 137 -6.19 5.93 -0.07
N ARG A 138 -5.99 7.07 -0.75
CA ARG A 138 -7.07 7.93 -1.22
C ARG A 138 -7.87 7.27 -2.33
N ALA A 139 -7.21 6.76 -3.37
CA ALA A 139 -7.87 6.09 -4.49
C ALA A 139 -8.77 4.93 -4.03
N ARG A 140 -8.31 4.11 -3.08
CA ARG A 140 -9.12 3.06 -2.46
C ARG A 140 -10.31 3.63 -1.70
N SER A 141 -10.08 4.65 -0.88
CA SER A 141 -11.13 5.26 -0.05
C SER A 141 -12.23 5.86 -0.92
N ASP A 142 -11.85 6.62 -1.95
CA ASP A 142 -12.77 7.24 -2.90
C ASP A 142 -13.59 6.18 -3.64
N LYS A 143 -12.96 5.08 -4.08
CA LYS A 143 -13.67 3.97 -4.73
C LYS A 143 -14.68 3.27 -3.81
N LEU A 144 -14.29 2.98 -2.57
CA LEU A 144 -15.21 2.34 -1.63
C LEU A 144 -16.37 3.27 -1.25
N MET A 145 -16.13 4.58 -1.18
CA MET A 145 -17.20 5.58 -0.97
C MET A 145 -18.17 5.60 -2.16
N ALA A 146 -17.64 5.58 -3.39
CA ALA A 146 -18.46 5.52 -4.60
C ALA A 146 -19.28 4.22 -4.69
N ALA A 147 -18.75 3.10 -4.19
CA ALA A 147 -19.43 1.80 -4.15
C ALA A 147 -20.53 1.70 -3.07
N LYS A 148 -20.89 2.80 -2.38
CA LYS A 148 -21.86 2.83 -1.27
C LYS A 148 -21.54 1.85 -0.12
N SER A 149 -20.27 1.52 0.05
CA SER A 149 -19.82 0.58 1.09
C SER A 149 -19.70 1.26 2.46
N GLY A 150 -20.81 1.68 3.06
CA GLY A 150 -20.87 2.16 4.45
C GLY A 150 -19.83 3.23 4.83
N SER A 151 -19.46 3.29 6.11
CA SER A 151 -18.37 4.16 6.59
C SER A 151 -17.02 3.60 6.10
N VAL A 152 -16.45 4.24 5.09
CA VAL A 152 -15.14 3.88 4.55
C VAL A 152 -14.06 4.60 5.34
N SER A 153 -13.32 3.84 6.15
CA SER A 153 -12.12 4.35 6.79
C SER A 153 -10.89 4.11 5.89
N PRO A 154 -9.96 5.08 5.79
CA PRO A 154 -8.70 4.87 5.12
C PRO A 154 -7.90 3.75 5.80
N LEU A 155 -6.99 3.10 5.06
CA LEU A 155 -6.15 2.03 5.59
C LEU A 155 -5.19 2.56 6.68
N PHE A 156 -4.78 3.80 6.56
CA PHE A 156 -3.90 4.51 7.49
C PHE A 156 -4.12 6.01 7.40
N SER A 157 -3.67 6.74 8.41
CA SER A 157 -3.65 8.21 8.37
C SER A 157 -2.61 8.71 7.37
N GLU A 158 -2.90 9.84 6.73
CA GLU A 158 -2.03 10.49 5.75
C GLU A 158 -0.58 10.64 6.25
N LEU A 159 0.36 10.21 5.42
CA LEU A 159 1.79 10.29 5.71
C LEU A 159 2.35 11.65 5.29
N ARG A 160 3.35 12.14 6.05
CA ARG A 160 4.20 13.23 5.58
C ARG A 160 5.25 12.69 4.63
N ASN A 161 5.57 13.44 3.58
CA ASN A 161 6.64 13.10 2.62
C ASN A 161 8.00 13.62 3.13
N ASP A 162 8.39 13.20 4.33
CA ASP A 162 9.60 13.67 5.00
C ASP A 162 10.86 12.84 4.66
N GLY A 163 10.70 11.70 4.00
CA GLY A 163 11.82 10.81 3.67
C GLY A 163 12.30 9.97 4.85
N ILE A 164 11.53 9.94 5.96
CA ILE A 164 11.86 9.17 7.15
C ILE A 164 10.95 7.94 7.23
N ALA A 165 11.55 6.75 7.18
CA ALA A 165 10.86 5.48 7.35
C ALA A 165 10.55 5.22 8.85
N GLY A 166 9.85 6.16 9.50
CA GLY A 166 9.44 6.09 10.91
C GLY A 166 8.26 5.15 11.16
N PRO A 167 7.79 5.02 12.42
CA PRO A 167 6.72 4.09 12.80
C PRO A 167 5.47 4.20 11.91
N LYS A 168 4.98 5.43 11.64
CA LYS A 168 3.81 5.65 10.80
C LYS A 168 3.99 5.14 9.37
N THR A 169 5.15 5.41 8.76
CA THR A 169 5.49 4.92 7.41
C THR A 169 5.51 3.40 7.37
N ARG A 170 6.07 2.75 8.40
CA ARG A 170 6.14 1.28 8.50
C ARG A 170 4.75 0.67 8.68
N THR A 171 3.94 1.21 9.59
CA THR A 171 2.56 0.75 9.79
C THR A 171 1.73 0.90 8.52
N ALA A 172 1.84 2.04 7.82
CA ALA A 172 1.16 2.26 6.54
C ALA A 172 1.64 1.29 5.45
N PHE A 173 2.95 1.08 5.33
CA PHE A 173 3.52 0.12 4.37
C PHE A 173 3.02 -1.30 4.62
N LYS A 174 3.01 -1.77 5.88
CA LYS A 174 2.47 -3.08 6.26
C LYS A 174 0.97 -3.19 5.97
N ALA A 175 0.19 -2.19 6.36
CA ALA A 175 -1.26 -2.17 6.13
C ALA A 175 -1.60 -2.21 4.64
N ALA A 176 -0.92 -1.40 3.83
CA ALA A 176 -1.10 -1.37 2.40
C ALA A 176 -0.63 -2.68 1.73
N ALA A 177 0.51 -3.24 2.14
CA ALA A 177 1.00 -4.51 1.61
C ALA A 177 0.02 -5.68 1.86
N ARG A 178 -0.67 -5.68 3.00
CA ARG A 178 -1.69 -6.69 3.34
C ARG A 178 -2.98 -6.50 2.56
N ALA A 179 -3.45 -5.26 2.49
CA ALA A 179 -4.73 -4.96 1.86
C ALA A 179 -4.65 -5.03 0.33
N LEU A 180 -3.54 -4.57 -0.26
CA LEU A 180 -3.41 -4.33 -1.71
C LEU A 180 -2.43 -5.28 -2.39
N GLY A 181 -1.56 -5.93 -1.63
CA GLY A 181 -0.54 -6.82 -2.17
C GLY A 181 0.66 -6.08 -2.80
N PRO A 182 1.71 -6.84 -3.16
CA PRO A 182 2.99 -6.28 -3.58
C PRO A 182 2.95 -5.53 -4.92
N ALA A 183 2.07 -5.92 -5.85
CA ALA A 183 1.95 -5.27 -7.15
C ALA A 183 1.49 -3.81 -7.00
N LYS A 184 0.41 -3.59 -6.26
CA LYS A 184 -0.15 -2.26 -5.99
C LYS A 184 0.85 -1.35 -5.27
N ILE A 185 1.63 -1.88 -4.34
CA ILE A 185 2.67 -1.10 -3.67
C ILE A 185 3.73 -0.60 -4.67
N LYS A 186 4.15 -1.43 -5.62
CA LYS A 186 5.11 -1.01 -6.66
C LYS A 186 4.52 0.06 -7.58
N GLU A 187 3.25 -0.10 -7.98
CA GLU A 187 2.50 0.90 -8.74
C GLU A 187 2.42 2.24 -7.98
N GLY A 188 2.08 2.20 -6.69
CA GLY A 188 2.06 3.39 -5.83
C GLY A 188 3.43 4.06 -5.74
N VAL A 189 4.50 3.30 -5.52
CA VAL A 189 5.88 3.86 -5.49
C VAL A 189 6.24 4.53 -6.81
N ALA A 190 5.87 3.95 -7.95
CA ALA A 190 6.07 4.55 -9.27
C ALA A 190 5.32 5.88 -9.42
N LEU A 191 4.04 5.93 -9.01
CA LEU A 191 3.28 7.18 -8.96
C LEU A 191 3.91 8.20 -8.03
N GLY A 192 4.41 7.78 -6.87
CA GLY A 192 5.09 8.64 -5.90
C GLY A 192 6.40 9.23 -6.43
N ARG A 193 7.15 8.49 -7.25
CA ARG A 193 8.33 9.02 -7.96
C ARG A 193 7.94 10.11 -8.96
N LEU A 194 6.94 9.85 -9.78
CA LEU A 194 6.47 10.86 -10.73
C LEU A 194 5.91 12.08 -10.00
N LYS A 195 5.20 11.90 -8.88
CA LYS A 195 4.69 13.01 -8.07
C LYS A 195 5.83 13.91 -7.60
N ARG A 196 6.92 13.32 -7.10
CA ARG A 196 8.09 14.07 -6.67
C ARG A 196 8.74 14.85 -7.80
N PHE A 197 8.80 14.27 -9.00
CA PHE A 197 9.24 15.00 -10.19
C PHE A 197 8.28 16.15 -10.50
N ALA A 198 6.98 15.93 -10.47
CA ALA A 198 5.98 16.98 -10.71
C ALA A 198 6.00 18.09 -9.63
N ASP A 199 6.36 17.78 -8.38
CA ASP A 199 6.55 18.77 -7.31
C ASP A 199 7.75 19.71 -7.59
N ALA A 200 8.77 19.23 -8.33
CA ALA A 200 9.97 19.98 -8.67
C ALA A 200 10.52 19.56 -10.06
N PRO A 201 9.83 19.95 -11.15
CA PRO A 201 10.14 19.45 -12.49
C PRO A 201 11.51 19.96 -12.96
N LYS A 202 12.21 19.12 -13.71
CA LYS A 202 13.47 19.47 -14.36
C LYS A 202 13.26 19.43 -15.88
N PRO A 203 13.68 20.46 -16.64
CA PRO A 203 13.54 20.47 -18.09
C PRO A 203 14.15 19.20 -18.74
N GLY A 204 13.37 18.55 -19.61
CA GLY A 204 13.78 17.32 -20.30
C GLY A 204 13.87 16.08 -19.42
N GLY A 205 13.36 16.15 -18.19
CA GLY A 205 13.41 15.06 -17.21
C GLY A 205 12.19 14.14 -17.21
N LEU A 206 11.11 14.47 -17.93
CA LEU A 206 9.85 13.72 -17.86
C LEU A 206 10.01 12.31 -18.41
N ARG A 207 10.68 12.16 -19.57
CA ARG A 207 10.94 10.86 -20.18
C ARG A 207 11.72 9.94 -19.24
N LEU A 208 12.86 10.41 -18.74
CA LEU A 208 13.73 9.64 -17.86
C LEU A 208 12.99 9.25 -16.57
N THR A 209 12.21 10.17 -16.00
CA THR A 209 11.42 9.91 -14.81
C THR A 209 10.34 8.87 -15.07
N ALA A 210 9.59 8.98 -16.16
CA ALA A 210 8.54 8.01 -16.50
C ALA A 210 9.14 6.62 -16.74
N GLU A 211 10.21 6.52 -17.51
CA GLU A 211 10.90 5.26 -17.77
C GLU A 211 11.45 4.63 -16.46
N ALA A 212 12.10 5.42 -15.60
CA ALA A 212 12.64 4.93 -14.32
C ALA A 212 11.56 4.58 -13.30
N SER A 213 10.40 5.22 -13.37
CA SER A 213 9.29 4.98 -12.43
C SER A 213 8.47 3.76 -12.84
N PHE A 214 8.12 3.65 -14.11
CA PHE A 214 7.12 2.70 -14.59
C PHE A 214 7.67 1.60 -15.51
N GLY A 215 8.88 1.76 -16.05
CA GLY A 215 9.42 0.83 -17.04
C GLY A 215 9.42 -0.63 -16.57
N ASP A 216 9.89 -0.88 -15.35
CA ASP A 216 9.94 -2.22 -14.75
C ASP A 216 8.55 -2.82 -14.43
N LEU A 217 7.48 -2.00 -14.44
CA LEU A 217 6.12 -2.49 -14.25
C LEU A 217 5.54 -3.09 -15.53
N PHE A 218 5.90 -2.53 -16.69
CA PHE A 218 5.33 -2.90 -17.98
C PHE A 218 6.28 -3.69 -18.87
N ARG A 219 7.59 -3.58 -18.65
CA ARG A 219 8.63 -4.11 -19.54
C ARG A 219 9.53 -5.08 -18.79
N LYS A 220 9.94 -6.14 -19.48
CA LYS A 220 11.05 -6.98 -19.00
C LYS A 220 12.36 -6.24 -19.26
N PRO A 221 13.35 -6.31 -18.35
CA PRO A 221 14.66 -5.72 -18.58
C PRO A 221 15.27 -6.29 -19.85
N SER A 222 15.60 -5.43 -20.81
CA SER A 222 16.16 -5.79 -22.11
C SER A 222 17.38 -4.93 -22.42
N LYS A 223 18.39 -5.53 -23.07
CA LYS A 223 19.58 -4.83 -23.58
C LYS A 223 19.36 -4.19 -24.95
N ALA A 224 18.20 -4.42 -25.58
CA ALA A 224 17.87 -3.83 -26.88
C ALA A 224 17.55 -2.33 -26.75
N PRO A 225 17.73 -1.53 -27.83
CA PRO A 225 17.24 -0.15 -27.86
C PRO A 225 15.77 -0.13 -27.43
N GLY A 226 15.43 0.80 -26.53
CA GLY A 226 14.08 0.89 -25.96
C GLY A 226 13.01 0.95 -27.07
N PRO A 227 11.82 0.37 -26.83
CA PRO A 227 10.75 0.40 -27.83
C PRO A 227 10.35 1.85 -28.13
N LYS A 228 10.05 2.14 -29.41
CA LYS A 228 9.57 3.47 -29.83
C LYS A 228 8.23 3.86 -29.18
N MET A 229 7.45 2.89 -28.73
CA MET A 229 6.17 3.06 -28.05
C MET A 229 6.24 2.37 -26.69
N THR A 230 5.91 3.10 -25.63
CA THR A 230 5.89 2.58 -24.26
C THR A 230 4.49 2.70 -23.64
N HIS A 231 4.12 1.74 -22.78
CA HIS A 231 2.81 1.77 -22.10
C HIS A 231 2.73 2.96 -21.13
N GLU A 232 3.81 3.21 -20.40
CA GLU A 232 3.94 4.36 -19.52
C GLU A 232 3.88 5.69 -20.29
N GLY A 233 4.46 5.75 -21.50
CA GLY A 233 4.37 6.91 -22.37
C GLY A 233 2.95 7.17 -22.87
N LEU A 234 2.24 6.12 -23.28
CA LEU A 234 0.84 6.22 -23.71
C LEU A 234 -0.05 6.72 -22.57
N GLY A 235 0.05 6.10 -21.39
CA GLY A 235 -0.72 6.53 -20.22
C GLY A 235 -0.42 7.96 -19.79
N LEU A 236 0.85 8.38 -19.87
CA LEU A 236 1.25 9.76 -19.57
C LEU A 236 0.69 10.77 -20.58
N GLN A 237 0.80 10.48 -21.88
CA GLN A 237 0.26 11.35 -22.93
C GLN A 237 -1.27 11.47 -22.83
N ALA A 238 -1.98 10.36 -22.60
CA ALA A 238 -3.42 10.36 -22.35
C ALA A 238 -3.78 11.21 -21.13
N THR A 239 -2.99 11.09 -20.04
CA THR A 239 -3.17 11.90 -18.83
C THR A 239 -2.99 13.39 -19.09
N ILE A 240 -1.93 13.78 -19.81
CA ILE A 240 -1.69 15.16 -20.21
C ILE A 240 -2.86 15.67 -21.07
N ASN A 241 -3.37 14.86 -21.98
CA ASN A 241 -4.50 15.21 -22.84
C ASN A 241 -5.81 15.39 -22.09
N ASP A 242 -6.13 14.50 -21.16
CA ASP A 242 -7.35 14.58 -20.34
C ASP A 242 -7.29 15.81 -19.45
N ILE A 243 -6.19 16.00 -18.73
CA ILE A 243 -6.02 17.14 -17.83
C ILE A 243 -5.97 18.46 -18.60
N GLY A 244 -5.29 18.49 -19.74
CA GLY A 244 -5.23 19.68 -20.58
C GLY A 244 -6.62 20.09 -21.07
N ARG A 245 -7.45 19.11 -21.49
CA ARG A 245 -8.85 19.35 -21.85
C ARG A 245 -9.66 19.85 -20.66
N ASP A 246 -9.52 19.26 -19.48
CA ASP A 246 -10.22 19.70 -18.26
C ASP A 246 -9.84 21.13 -17.84
N ALA A 247 -8.54 21.48 -17.92
CA ALA A 247 -8.03 22.74 -17.42
C ALA A 247 -8.20 23.91 -18.42
N PHE A 248 -8.08 23.64 -19.73
CA PHE A 248 -8.06 24.71 -20.74
C PHE A 248 -9.14 24.56 -21.83
N GLY A 249 -9.94 23.49 -21.81
CA GLY A 249 -10.97 23.23 -22.81
C GLY A 249 -10.43 23.26 -24.24
N ASN A 250 -11.12 23.98 -25.13
CA ASN A 250 -10.75 24.10 -26.54
C ASN A 250 -9.43 24.85 -26.79
N LYS A 251 -8.84 25.49 -25.77
CA LYS A 251 -7.54 26.17 -25.89
C LYS A 251 -6.37 25.20 -25.75
N PHE A 252 -6.60 24.01 -25.20
CA PHE A 252 -5.59 22.96 -25.19
C PHE A 252 -5.46 22.32 -26.55
N GLN A 253 -4.23 22.07 -27.00
CA GLN A 253 -3.96 21.29 -28.20
C GLN A 253 -3.50 19.89 -27.79
N PRO A 254 -4.34 18.85 -27.96
CA PRO A 254 -3.97 17.49 -27.60
C PRO A 254 -2.69 17.04 -28.32
N ILE A 255 -1.80 16.42 -27.56
CA ILE A 255 -0.63 15.77 -28.12
C ILE A 255 -1.00 14.39 -28.65
N LYS A 256 -0.20 13.87 -29.57
CA LYS A 256 -0.37 12.52 -30.08
C LYS A 256 -0.04 11.50 -28.98
N GLU A 257 -0.88 10.50 -28.84
CA GLU A 257 -0.68 9.35 -27.95
C GLU A 257 0.03 8.23 -28.72
N ASP A 258 1.34 8.32 -28.83
CA ASP A 258 2.20 7.36 -29.54
C ASP A 258 3.22 6.64 -28.64
N GLY A 259 3.19 6.93 -27.34
CA GLY A 259 4.05 6.33 -26.33
C GLY A 259 5.49 6.81 -26.37
N ASP A 260 5.81 7.83 -27.17
CA ASP A 260 7.14 8.46 -27.25
C ASP A 260 7.13 9.80 -26.51
N ILE A 261 7.73 9.81 -25.31
CA ILE A 261 7.86 11.04 -24.52
C ILE A 261 8.99 11.88 -25.11
N GLY A 262 8.61 12.81 -25.98
CA GLY A 262 9.50 13.81 -26.58
C GLY A 262 9.14 15.25 -26.21
N ALA A 263 9.75 16.21 -26.90
CA ALA A 263 9.62 17.65 -26.62
C ALA A 263 8.16 18.17 -26.58
N LYS A 264 7.25 17.60 -27.38
CA LYS A 264 5.82 17.96 -27.34
C LYS A 264 5.14 17.49 -26.04
N SER A 265 5.51 16.30 -25.55
CA SER A 265 4.97 15.77 -24.29
C SER A 265 5.49 16.60 -23.11
N GLU A 266 6.79 16.95 -23.12
CA GLU A 266 7.41 17.84 -22.13
C GLU A 266 6.73 19.22 -22.11
N ALA A 267 6.58 19.87 -23.28
CA ALA A 267 5.95 21.19 -23.36
C ALA A 267 4.48 21.18 -22.91
N ALA A 268 3.73 20.14 -23.27
CA ALA A 268 2.35 19.99 -22.83
C ALA A 268 2.26 19.69 -21.32
N PHE A 269 3.18 18.89 -20.77
CA PHE A 269 3.29 18.64 -19.34
C PHE A 269 3.57 19.94 -18.56
N ASP A 270 4.55 20.73 -19.01
CA ASP A 270 4.91 22.02 -18.40
C ASP A 270 3.75 23.04 -18.49
N GLN A 271 2.91 22.95 -19.51
CA GLN A 271 1.70 23.75 -19.62
C GLN A 271 0.61 23.32 -18.62
N VAL A 272 0.37 22.02 -18.45
CA VAL A 272 -0.74 21.52 -17.61
C VAL A 272 -0.40 21.47 -16.12
N LEU A 273 0.87 21.28 -15.77
CA LEU A 273 1.33 21.11 -14.39
C LEU A 273 0.97 22.30 -13.48
N PRO A 274 1.23 23.57 -13.84
CA PRO A 274 0.90 24.71 -12.99
C PRO A 274 -0.61 24.89 -12.75
N ALA A 275 -1.44 24.52 -13.73
CA ALA A 275 -2.89 24.69 -13.64
C ALA A 275 -3.57 23.60 -12.77
N THR A 276 -2.94 22.43 -12.68
CA THR A 276 -3.58 21.23 -12.13
C THR A 276 -2.92 20.74 -10.85
N GLY A 277 -1.61 20.96 -10.74
CA GLY A 277 -0.78 20.50 -9.65
C GLY A 277 -0.37 19.02 -9.73
N PRO A 278 0.69 18.63 -8.99
CA PRO A 278 1.27 17.28 -9.01
C PRO A 278 0.29 16.17 -8.60
N GLU A 279 -0.59 16.46 -7.65
CA GLU A 279 -1.51 15.47 -7.06
C GLU A 279 -2.53 14.97 -8.07
N LYS A 280 -3.19 15.89 -8.78
CA LYS A 280 -4.23 15.54 -9.75
C LYS A 280 -3.62 14.89 -10.99
N ILE A 281 -2.41 15.29 -11.41
CA ILE A 281 -1.67 14.60 -12.48
C ILE A 281 -1.40 13.15 -12.13
N THR A 282 -0.83 12.89 -10.95
CA THR A 282 -0.45 11.52 -10.58
C THR A 282 -1.65 10.63 -10.27
N SER A 283 -2.71 11.20 -9.70
CA SER A 283 -3.98 10.47 -9.54
C SER A 283 -4.58 10.10 -10.90
N LYS A 284 -4.66 11.06 -11.84
CA LYS A 284 -5.21 10.78 -13.17
C LYS A 284 -4.35 9.80 -13.97
N LEU A 285 -3.03 9.85 -13.80
CA LEU A 285 -2.15 8.85 -14.39
C LEU A 285 -2.41 7.45 -13.85
N GLY A 286 -2.61 7.32 -12.53
CA GLY A 286 -2.99 6.04 -11.92
C GLY A 286 -4.29 5.47 -12.49
N GLU A 287 -5.28 6.33 -12.77
CA GLU A 287 -6.50 5.93 -13.49
C GLU A 287 -6.21 5.46 -14.91
N ASN A 288 -5.47 6.26 -15.70
CA ASN A 288 -5.21 5.97 -17.11
C ASN A 288 -4.28 4.76 -17.33
N LEU A 289 -3.48 4.39 -16.31
CA LEU A 289 -2.69 3.16 -16.30
C LEU A 289 -3.47 1.94 -15.76
N GLY A 290 -4.73 2.11 -15.35
CA GLY A 290 -5.56 1.04 -14.77
C GLY A 290 -5.13 0.61 -13.36
N PHE A 291 -4.29 1.39 -12.68
CA PHE A 291 -3.79 1.05 -11.35
C PHE A 291 -4.89 1.05 -10.29
N PHE A 292 -6.03 1.66 -10.58
CA PHE A 292 -7.12 1.74 -9.62
C PHE A 292 -8.28 0.78 -9.90
N ASP A 293 -8.27 -0.05 -10.94
CA ASP A 293 -9.45 -0.84 -11.35
C ASP A 293 -9.92 -1.92 -10.36
N SER A 294 -11.22 -2.23 -10.41
CA SER A 294 -12.07 -2.80 -9.33
C SER A 294 -11.72 -4.22 -8.87
N ASP A 295 -11.18 -5.04 -9.77
CA ASP A 295 -10.97 -6.47 -9.48
C ASP A 295 -9.80 -6.72 -8.53
N LEU A 296 -9.06 -5.66 -8.17
CA LEU A 296 -7.83 -5.72 -7.37
C LEU A 296 -7.95 -5.02 -6.00
N PHE A 297 -9.07 -4.35 -5.72
CA PHE A 297 -9.38 -3.75 -4.41
C PHE A 297 -10.44 -4.52 -3.61
N SER A 298 -10.96 -5.62 -4.18
CA SER A 298 -11.95 -6.51 -3.56
C SER A 298 -11.29 -7.63 -2.72
#